data_AF-A0A3N5QFJ6-F1
#
_entry.id   AF-A0A3N5QFJ6-F1
#
_cell.length_a   1.000
_cell.length_b   1.000
_cell.length_c   1.000
_cell.angle_alpha   90.00
_cell.angle_beta   90.00
_cell.angle_gamma   90.00
#
_symmetry.space_group_name_H-M   'P 1'
#
loop_
_entity.id
_entity.type
_entity.pdbx_description
1 polymer ?
#
loop_
_entity_poly.entity_id
_entity_poly.type
_entity_poly.pdbx_seq_one_letter_code
_entity_poly.pdbx_strand_id
1 'polypeptide(L)'
;MKKGLAKFLWLSIIPIVVCILYIIGLNKFPIGGYEINYASGIIEVIDPEGAFAAAEITTGDKLISIDGNVGVYEPHWLESGIPVNVVIERDNIMLTKIVTFKSFWDENELFHILYHALIFLVFFAGIFVLIKQPDDTTAKVFYFYCV
;
A
#
# COMPACT_ATOMS: atom_id res chain seq x y z
N MET A 1 -6.26 -26.32 -31.09
CA MET A 1 -6.11 -26.36 -29.61
C MET A 1 -4.97 -25.52 -29.03
N LYS A 2 -3.83 -25.27 -29.70
CA LYS A 2 -2.68 -24.56 -29.08
C LYS A 2 -2.85 -23.06 -28.82
N LYS A 3 -3.76 -22.35 -29.51
CA LYS A 3 -3.96 -20.89 -29.35
C LYS A 3 -4.75 -20.50 -28.09
N GLY A 4 -5.49 -21.42 -27.48
CA GLY A 4 -6.26 -21.16 -26.24
C GLY A 4 -5.39 -21.21 -24.99
N LEU A 5 -4.40 -22.11 -24.95
CA LEU A 5 -3.50 -22.31 -23.81
C LEU A 5 -2.61 -21.09 -23.55
N ALA A 6 -2.10 -20.45 -24.62
CA ALA A 6 -1.32 -19.22 -24.51
C ALA A 6 -2.14 -18.07 -23.90
N LYS A 7 -3.40 -17.88 -24.32
CA LYS A 7 -4.29 -16.84 -23.77
C LYS A 7 -4.58 -17.08 -22.28
N PHE A 8 -4.74 -18.33 -21.86
CA PHE A 8 -4.98 -18.70 -20.47
C PHE A 8 -3.76 -18.46 -19.57
N LEU A 9 -2.54 -18.71 -20.09
CA LEU A 9 -1.29 -18.43 -19.38
C LEU A 9 -1.07 -16.91 -19.16
N TRP A 10 -1.34 -16.07 -20.16
CA TRP A 10 -1.23 -14.62 -19.99
C TRP A 10 -2.21 -14.06 -18.95
N LEU A 11 -3.44 -14.58 -18.93
CA LEU A 11 -4.48 -14.22 -17.95
C LEU A 11 -4.12 -14.58 -16.50
N SER A 12 -3.28 -15.59 -16.29
CA SER A 12 -2.84 -16.02 -14.96
C SER A 12 -1.53 -15.37 -14.51
N ILE A 13 -0.67 -14.93 -15.44
CA ILE A 13 0.57 -14.21 -15.11
C ILE A 13 0.30 -12.80 -14.59
N ILE A 14 -0.68 -12.08 -15.15
CA ILE A 14 -1.01 -10.70 -14.74
C ILE A 14 -1.36 -10.59 -13.25
N PRO A 15 -2.30 -11.39 -12.68
CA PRO A 15 -2.59 -11.33 -11.25
C PRO A 15 -1.39 -11.74 -10.40
N ILE A 16 -0.56 -12.69 -10.85
CA ILE A 16 0.68 -13.06 -10.14
C ILE A 16 1.66 -11.89 -10.10
N VAL A 17 1.86 -11.18 -11.22
CA VAL A 17 2.72 -9.99 -11.27
C VAL A 17 2.16 -8.88 -10.39
N VAL A 18 0.85 -8.64 -10.40
CA VAL A 18 0.23 -7.63 -9.52
C VAL A 18 0.34 -8.04 -8.05
N CYS A 19 0.17 -9.31 -7.69
CA CYS A 19 0.39 -9.79 -6.33
C CYS A 19 1.86 -9.67 -5.91
N ILE A 20 2.81 -9.96 -6.80
CA ILE A 20 4.24 -9.77 -6.53
C ILE A 20 4.55 -8.29 -6.35
N LEU A 21 4.04 -7.42 -7.22
CA LEU A 21 4.18 -5.97 -7.09
C LEU A 21 3.55 -5.49 -5.78
N TYR A 22 2.36 -5.99 -5.42
CA TYR A 22 1.68 -5.74 -4.15
C TYR A 22 2.51 -6.17 -2.94
N ILE A 23 3.12 -7.36 -2.97
CA ILE A 23 4.03 -7.82 -1.91
C ILE A 23 5.32 -6.98 -1.86
N ILE A 24 5.87 -6.59 -3.02
CA ILE A 24 7.06 -5.73 -3.10
C ILE A 24 6.76 -4.32 -2.58
N GLY A 25 5.61 -3.75 -2.90
CA GLY A 25 5.21 -2.42 -2.42
C GLY A 25 4.72 -2.43 -0.98
N LEU A 26 4.28 -3.57 -0.42
CA LEU A 26 4.16 -3.75 1.03
C LEU A 26 5.52 -3.69 1.73
N ASN A 27 6.57 -4.20 1.08
CA ASN A 27 7.95 -4.13 1.58
C ASN A 27 8.61 -2.75 1.36
N LYS A 28 8.00 -1.86 0.57
CA LYS A 28 8.41 -0.47 0.50
C LYS A 28 7.52 0.31 1.44
N PHE A 29 8.05 0.47 2.65
CA PHE A 29 7.74 1.46 3.68
C PHE A 29 6.92 2.67 3.18
N PRO A 30 6.08 3.31 4.02
CA PRO A 30 5.58 4.63 3.70
C PRO A 30 6.76 5.51 3.25
N ILE A 31 6.65 6.08 2.05
CA ILE A 31 7.68 6.96 1.49
C ILE A 31 7.82 8.11 2.49
N GLY A 32 9.06 8.42 2.88
CA GLY A 32 9.31 9.40 3.93
C GLY A 32 9.61 8.84 5.30
N GLY A 33 10.39 7.76 5.34
CA GLY A 33 10.87 7.15 6.58
C GLY A 33 11.78 8.07 7.38
N TYR A 34 11.78 7.85 8.69
CA TYR A 34 12.74 8.41 9.62
C TYR A 34 13.38 7.26 10.39
N GLU A 35 14.63 7.42 10.82
CA GLU A 35 15.26 6.50 11.76
C GLU A 35 15.35 7.17 13.13
N ILE A 36 14.88 6.46 14.16
CA ILE A 36 15.04 6.88 15.55
C ILE A 36 16.00 5.96 16.28
N ASN A 37 16.77 6.56 17.17
CA ASN A 37 17.44 5.84 18.23
C ASN A 37 16.42 5.37 19.25
N TYR A 38 16.11 4.07 19.27
CA TYR A 38 15.10 3.48 20.16
C TYR A 38 15.37 3.72 21.66
N ALA A 39 16.63 3.90 22.06
CA ALA A 39 16.99 4.10 23.46
C ALA A 39 16.75 5.54 23.94
N SER A 40 16.90 6.53 23.05
CA SER A 40 16.81 7.96 23.40
C SER A 40 15.59 8.67 22.79
N GLY A 41 14.96 8.09 21.77
CA GLY A 41 13.89 8.70 20.98
C GLY A 41 14.38 9.79 20.01
N ILE A 42 15.68 9.96 19.86
CA ILE A 42 16.26 10.98 18.97
C ILE A 42 16.14 10.53 17.52
N ILE A 43 15.69 11.43 16.66
CA ILE A 43 15.62 11.23 15.22
C ILE A 43 17.02 11.40 14.63
N GLU A 44 17.59 10.31 14.12
CA GLU A 44 18.96 10.28 13.57
C GLU A 44 18.97 10.56 12.07
N VAL A 45 17.98 10.06 11.34
CA VAL A 45 17.88 10.19 9.89
C VAL A 45 16.46 10.59 9.51
N ILE A 46 16.35 11.51 8.55
CA ILE A 46 15.08 11.91 7.93
C ILE A 46 15.24 11.83 6.43
N ASP A 47 14.30 11.18 5.77
CA ASP A 47 14.14 11.24 4.32
C ASP A 47 13.76 12.68 3.90
N PRO A 48 14.56 13.37 3.06
CA PRO A 48 14.32 14.75 2.64
C PRO A 48 12.99 14.97 1.91
N GLU A 49 12.48 13.94 1.23
CA GLU A 49 11.20 13.99 0.52
C GLU A 49 10.04 13.47 1.40
N GLY A 50 10.35 13.15 2.66
CA GLY A 50 9.45 12.46 3.55
C GLY A 50 8.48 13.32 4.34
N ALA A 51 7.52 12.64 4.98
CA ALA A 51 6.48 13.28 5.78
C ALA A 51 7.05 14.11 6.94
N PHE A 52 8.15 13.66 7.56
CA PHE A 52 8.82 14.39 8.64
C PHE A 52 9.52 15.65 8.13
N ALA A 53 10.21 15.56 6.99
CA ALA A 53 10.82 16.74 6.35
C ALA A 53 9.76 17.76 5.93
N ALA A 54 8.65 17.30 5.34
CA ALA A 54 7.51 18.15 4.97
C ALA A 54 6.87 18.86 6.17
N ALA A 55 6.94 18.26 7.36
CA ALA A 55 6.45 18.85 8.61
C ALA A 55 7.51 19.69 9.36
N GLU A 56 8.67 19.92 8.74
CA GLU A 56 9.81 20.68 9.30
C GLU A 56 10.40 20.04 10.58
N ILE A 57 10.26 18.72 10.71
CA ILE A 57 10.96 17.93 11.72
C ILE A 57 12.39 17.71 11.21
N THR A 58 13.37 17.84 12.10
CA THR A 58 14.79 17.83 11.76
C THR A 58 15.54 16.76 12.55
N THR A 59 16.63 16.24 11.98
CA THR A 59 17.55 15.34 12.70
C THR A 59 18.05 16.01 13.98
N GLY A 60 18.06 15.28 15.08
CA GLY A 60 18.36 15.78 16.42
C GLY A 60 17.13 16.13 17.26
N ASP A 61 15.95 16.26 16.64
CA ASP A 61 14.69 16.34 17.39
C ASP A 61 14.44 15.03 18.12
N LYS A 62 13.84 15.12 19.30
CA LYS A 62 13.45 13.95 20.07
C LYS A 62 11.96 13.70 19.93
N LEU A 63 11.59 12.54 19.41
CA LEU A 63 10.21 12.11 19.27
C LEU A 63 9.65 11.73 20.65
N ILE A 64 8.54 12.37 21.03
CA ILE A 64 7.89 12.15 22.34
C ILE A 64 6.62 11.31 22.18
N SER A 65 5.77 11.67 21.23
CA SER A 65 4.54 10.92 20.97
C SER A 65 4.01 11.11 19.55
N ILE A 66 3.20 10.15 19.12
CA ILE A 66 2.40 10.23 17.89
C ILE A 66 0.94 9.95 18.28
N ASP A 67 0.05 10.90 18.00
CA ASP A 67 -1.37 10.89 18.38
C ASP A 67 -1.63 10.55 19.85
N GLY A 68 -0.80 11.13 20.73
CA GLY A 68 -0.92 10.94 22.17
C GLY A 68 -0.39 9.60 22.68
N ASN A 69 0.04 8.70 21.80
CA ASN A 69 0.68 7.46 22.20
C ASN A 69 2.19 7.69 22.37
N VAL A 70 2.71 7.29 23.52
CA VAL A 70 4.12 7.47 23.91
C VAL A 70 4.87 6.19 23.62
N GLY A 71 5.93 6.27 22.83
CA GLY A 71 6.72 5.10 22.45
C GLY A 71 7.49 5.30 21.16
N VAL A 72 8.20 4.25 20.78
CA VAL A 72 8.84 4.13 19.49
C VAL A 72 7.78 3.72 18.47
N TYR A 73 7.62 4.52 17.42
CA TYR A 73 6.72 4.21 16.31
C TYR A 73 7.54 3.82 15.09
N GLU A 74 7.17 2.71 14.49
CA GLU A 74 7.58 2.46 13.12
C GLU A 74 6.55 3.09 12.18
N PRO A 75 7.00 3.82 11.14
CA PRO A 75 6.11 4.48 10.18
C PRO A 75 5.03 3.56 9.59
N HIS A 76 5.35 2.27 9.45
CA HIS A 76 4.45 1.27 8.86
C HIS A 76 3.22 0.92 9.74
N TRP A 77 3.17 1.39 11.00
CA TRP A 77 2.02 1.23 11.89
C TRP A 77 0.95 2.30 11.70
N LEU A 78 1.24 3.36 10.94
CA LEU A 78 0.36 4.49 10.76
C LEU A 78 -0.43 4.35 9.45
N GLU A 79 -1.73 4.67 9.50
CA GLU A 79 -2.57 4.66 8.31
C GLU A 79 -2.15 5.77 7.34
N SER A 80 -2.01 5.42 6.07
CA SER A 80 -1.66 6.37 5.01
C SER A 80 -2.75 7.41 4.79
N GLY A 81 -2.34 8.64 4.49
CA GLY A 81 -3.22 9.74 4.12
C GLY A 81 -3.95 10.38 5.30
N ILE A 82 -3.83 9.82 6.50
CA ILE A 82 -4.41 10.38 7.71
C ILE A 82 -3.38 11.30 8.38
N PRO A 83 -3.72 12.57 8.63
CA PRO A 83 -2.85 13.47 9.38
C PRO A 83 -2.78 13.02 10.84
N VAL A 84 -1.56 12.90 11.36
CA VAL A 84 -1.27 12.53 12.74
C VAL A 84 -0.54 13.64 13.47
N ASN A 85 -0.80 13.79 14.76
CA ASN A 85 -0.12 14.76 15.61
C ASN A 85 1.17 14.17 16.16
N VAL A 86 2.30 14.70 15.75
CA VAL A 86 3.62 14.31 16.23
C VAL A 86 4.10 15.35 17.22
N VAL A 87 4.39 14.92 18.43
CA VAL A 87 4.99 15.76 19.47
C VAL A 87 6.48 15.48 19.53
N ILE A 88 7.26 16.53 19.33
CA ILE A 88 8.72 16.49 19.40
C ILE A 88 9.23 17.44 20.49
N GLU A 89 10.41 17.15 21.01
CA GLU A 89 11.20 18.03 21.85
C GLU A 89 12.39 18.54 21.04
N ARG A 90 12.49 19.87 20.90
CA ARG A 90 13.61 20.57 20.25
C ARG A 90 14.11 21.65 21.20
N ASP A 91 15.40 21.61 21.55
CA ASP A 91 16.02 22.58 22.48
C ASP A 91 15.26 22.74 23.82
N ASN A 92 14.78 21.63 24.39
CA ASN A 92 13.92 21.56 25.59
C ASN A 92 12.55 22.25 25.45
N ILE A 93 12.09 22.51 24.23
CA ILE A 93 10.75 23.03 23.94
C ILE A 93 9.93 21.93 23.25
N MET A 94 8.71 21.75 23.74
CA MET A 94 7.76 20.82 23.15
C MET A 94 7.05 21.48 21.96
N LEU A 95 7.11 20.85 20.80
CA LEU A 95 6.46 21.29 19.57
C LEU A 95 5.50 20.20 19.09
N THR A 96 4.31 20.61 18.67
CA THR A 96 3.36 19.72 18.00
C THR A 96 3.39 20.02 16.51
N LYS A 97 3.66 19.00 15.70
CA LYS A 97 3.67 19.04 14.25
C LYS A 97 2.60 18.10 13.71
N ILE A 98 1.89 18.53 12.67
CA ILE A 98 0.94 17.67 11.97
C ILE A 98 1.70 17.02 10.81
N VAL A 99 1.72 15.70 10.79
CA VAL A 99 2.44 14.91 9.79
C VAL A 99 1.43 14.05 9.05
N THR A 100 1.45 14.09 7.72
CA THR A 100 0.65 13.17 6.91
C THR A 100 1.58 12.19 6.23
N PHE A 101 1.53 10.93 6.66
CA PHE A 101 2.28 9.87 6.01
C PHE A 101 1.59 9.49 4.70
N LYS A 102 2.38 9.39 3.64
CA LYS A 102 1.89 8.85 2.37
C LYS A 102 2.43 7.45 2.17
N SER A 103 1.57 6.61 1.64
CA SER A 103 1.91 5.29 1.20
C SER A 103 2.65 5.39 -0.13
N PHE A 104 3.59 4.47 -0.34
CA PHE A 104 4.18 4.25 -1.66
C PHE A 104 3.11 4.04 -2.74
N TRP A 105 1.97 3.46 -2.36
CA TRP A 105 0.83 3.22 -3.23
C TRP A 105 0.13 4.49 -3.67
N ASP A 106 0.11 5.53 -2.84
CA ASP A 106 -0.62 6.77 -3.11
C ASP A 106 0.14 7.71 -4.07
N GLU A 107 1.48 7.56 -4.14
CA GLU A 107 2.30 8.39 -5.01
C GLU A 107 2.57 7.77 -6.39
N ASN A 108 2.35 6.46 -6.56
CA ASN A 108 2.71 5.77 -7.79
C ASN A 108 1.52 5.60 -8.75
N GLU A 109 1.37 6.55 -9.69
CA GLU A 109 0.34 6.50 -10.74
C GLU A 109 0.32 5.17 -11.52
N LEU A 110 1.50 4.58 -11.77
CA LEU A 110 1.63 3.34 -12.51
C LEU A 110 1.03 2.16 -11.74
N PHE A 111 1.12 2.16 -10.41
CA PHE A 111 0.43 1.17 -9.59
C PHE A 111 -1.08 1.31 -9.72
N HIS A 112 -1.63 2.53 -9.61
CA HIS A 112 -3.07 2.74 -9.78
C HIS A 112 -3.55 2.25 -11.14
N ILE A 113 -2.79 2.54 -12.21
CA ILE A 113 -3.11 2.06 -13.56
C ILE A 113 -3.14 0.52 -13.60
N LEU A 114 -2.11 -0.14 -13.07
CA LEU A 114 -2.03 -1.61 -13.06
C LEU A 114 -3.12 -2.25 -12.21
N TYR A 115 -3.43 -1.66 -11.06
CA TYR A 115 -4.50 -2.11 -10.16
C TYR A 115 -5.87 -2.01 -10.82
N HIS A 116 -6.20 -0.86 -11.42
CA HIS A 116 -7.46 -0.69 -12.13
C HIS A 116 -7.54 -1.55 -13.39
N ALA A 117 -6.44 -1.74 -14.11
CA ALA A 117 -6.36 -2.65 -15.25
C ALA A 117 -6.64 -4.11 -14.83
N LEU A 118 -6.14 -4.54 -13.67
CA LEU A 118 -6.44 -5.86 -13.12
C LEU A 118 -7.92 -6.00 -12.76
N ILE A 119 -8.49 -5.04 -12.03
CA ILE A 119 -9.93 -5.04 -11.70
C ILE A 119 -10.76 -5.13 -12.98
N PHE A 120 -10.43 -4.31 -13.97
CA PHE A 120 -11.09 -4.30 -15.26
C PHE A 120 -11.00 -5.66 -15.95
N LEU A 121 -9.83 -6.28 -15.96
CA LEU A 121 -9.62 -7.60 -16.56
C LEU A 121 -10.42 -8.70 -15.84
N VAL A 122 -10.47 -8.69 -14.51
CA VAL A 122 -11.28 -9.64 -13.71
C VAL A 122 -12.78 -9.43 -13.96
N PHE A 123 -13.22 -8.18 -14.00
CA PHE A 123 -14.61 -7.83 -14.31
C PHE A 123 -15.03 -8.34 -15.71
N PHE A 124 -14.21 -8.11 -16.73
CA PHE A 124 -14.46 -8.60 -18.08
C PHE A 124 -14.36 -10.11 -18.20
N ALA A 125 -13.46 -10.77 -17.46
CA ALA A 125 -13.40 -12.22 -17.40
C ALA A 125 -14.69 -12.79 -16.80
N GLY A 126 -15.22 -12.17 -15.73
CA GLY A 126 -16.52 -12.53 -15.14
C GLY A 126 -17.67 -12.37 -16.13
N ILE A 127 -17.76 -11.23 -16.82
CA ILE A 127 -18.77 -11.01 -17.88
C ILE A 127 -18.62 -12.03 -19.01
N PHE A 128 -17.40 -12.30 -19.45
CA PHE A 128 -17.14 -13.27 -20.50
C PHE A 128 -17.63 -14.67 -20.12
N VAL A 129 -17.41 -15.10 -18.87
CA VAL A 129 -17.93 -16.37 -18.35
C VAL A 129 -19.47 -16.39 -18.35
N LEU A 130 -20.13 -15.27 -18.01
CA LEU A 130 -21.59 -15.18 -18.04
C LEU A 130 -22.17 -15.24 -19.46
N ILE A 131 -21.51 -14.62 -20.44
CA ILE A 131 -21.96 -14.60 -21.84
C ILE A 131 -21.67 -15.93 -22.52
N LYS A 132 -20.49 -16.50 -22.29
CA LYS A 132 -20.06 -17.79 -22.84
C LYS A 132 -20.59 -18.89 -21.91
N GLN A 133 -21.93 -19.03 -21.85
CA GLN A 133 -22.54 -20.21 -21.24
C GLN A 133 -21.87 -21.46 -21.82
N PRO A 134 -21.53 -22.45 -20.99
CA PRO A 134 -20.87 -23.64 -21.49
C PRO A 134 -21.81 -24.37 -22.47
N ASP A 135 -21.31 -24.61 -23.68
CA ASP A 135 -22.02 -25.34 -24.73
C ASP A 135 -22.20 -26.83 -24.35
N ASP A 136 -21.45 -27.31 -23.36
CA ASP A 136 -21.54 -28.66 -22.84
C ASP A 136 -22.76 -28.85 -21.93
N THR A 137 -23.61 -29.80 -22.31
CA THR A 137 -24.83 -30.18 -21.59
C THR A 137 -24.57 -30.62 -20.15
N THR A 138 -23.37 -31.11 -19.83
CA THR A 138 -22.91 -31.48 -18.48
C THR A 138 -22.66 -30.29 -17.57
N ALA A 139 -22.23 -29.13 -18.11
CA ALA A 139 -21.95 -27.95 -17.29
C ALA A 139 -23.22 -27.14 -16.95
N LYS A 140 -24.28 -27.26 -17.77
CA LYS A 140 -25.60 -26.69 -17.46
C LYS A 140 -26.22 -27.29 -16.19
N VAL A 141 -25.88 -28.53 -15.85
CA VAL A 141 -26.40 -29.20 -14.65
C VAL A 141 -25.82 -28.59 -13.37
N PHE A 142 -24.55 -28.17 -13.35
CA PHE A 142 -23.91 -27.61 -12.17
C PHE A 142 -24.49 -26.24 -11.74
N TYR A 143 -24.93 -25.41 -12.70
CA TYR A 143 -25.49 -24.09 -12.37
C TYR A 143 -26.90 -24.16 -11.76
N PHE A 144 -27.66 -25.24 -11.98
CA PHE A 144 -28.99 -25.40 -11.39
C PHE A 144 -28.96 -25.77 -9.89
N TYR A 145 -27.83 -26.24 -9.37
CA TYR A 145 -27.70 -26.67 -7.96
C TYR A 145 -27.16 -25.58 -7.00
N CYS A 146 -26.82 -24.40 -7.51
CA CYS A 146 -26.48 -23.23 -6.68
C CYS A 146 -27.49 -22.10 -6.93
N VAL A 147 -28.73 -22.31 -6.49
CA VAL A 147 -29.70 -21.26 -6.17
C VAL A 147 -30.15 -21.50 -4.73
#